data_AF-A0A847H128-F1
#
_entry.id   AF-A0A847H128-F1
#
_cell.length_a   1.000
_cell.length_b   1.000
_cell.length_c   1.000
_cell.angle_alpha   90.00
_cell.angle_beta   90.00
_cell.angle_gamma   90.00
#
_symmetry.space_group_name_H-M   'P 1'
#
loop_
_entity.id
_entity.type
_entity.pdbx_description
1 polymer ?
#
loop_
_entity_poly.entity_id
_entity_poly.type
_entity_poly.pdbx_seq_one_letter_code
_entity_poly.pdbx_strand_id
1 'polypeptide(L)'
;MTATRPLPTQPTTDGLDAYLSYIRSVNPAGLQVWTSRTELEFCEAVERAVEFGIRDIEEGARVYNKLDEPGLSLMLTKFLECGGIPAIAEGYHNGHVDVTVRHPADIFPKVLGECKKWDGFKYHCQGCDQLLNRYESGRAHRGFCLEFLFVPGMYQKLQDLRAEFDRQQPHEQQKPSAEHWIKGAFVTVHLHFTGTTVEILHLGCNVYHPDS
;
A
#
# COMPACT_ATOMS: atom_id res chain seq x y z
N MET A 1 30.39 0.59 6.45
CA MET A 1 30.11 0.31 7.88
C MET A 1 28.61 0.40 8.07
N THR A 2 27.92 -0.73 7.97
CA THR A 2 26.48 -0.82 8.26
C THR A 2 26.31 -0.70 9.78
N ALA A 3 25.69 0.37 10.25
CA ALA A 3 25.27 0.46 11.64
C ALA A 3 24.27 -0.67 11.88
N THR A 4 24.67 -1.69 12.63
CA THR A 4 23.76 -2.72 13.13
C THR A 4 22.71 -2.02 13.97
N ARG A 5 21.46 -1.96 13.45
CA ARG A 5 20.30 -1.54 14.22
C ARG A 5 20.31 -2.35 15.52
N PRO A 6 20.32 -1.71 16.70
CA PRO A 6 20.38 -2.43 17.96
C PRO A 6 19.22 -3.42 17.99
N LEU A 7 19.53 -4.68 18.34
CA LEU A 7 18.50 -5.69 18.48
C LEU A 7 17.48 -5.19 19.50
N PRO A 8 16.18 -5.26 19.19
CA PRO A 8 15.16 -4.80 20.10
C PRO A 8 15.26 -5.64 21.38
N THR A 9 15.45 -4.98 22.51
CA THR A 9 15.57 -5.64 23.80
C THR A 9 14.28 -6.38 24.09
N GLN A 10 14.37 -7.67 24.44
CA GLN A 10 13.21 -8.47 24.86
C GLN A 10 12.38 -7.72 25.92
N PRO A 11 11.07 -8.02 26.05
CA PRO A 11 10.23 -7.43 27.09
C PRO A 11 10.92 -7.52 28.46
N THR A 12 10.99 -6.39 29.17
CA THR A 12 11.69 -6.31 30.47
C THR A 12 10.95 -7.06 31.58
N THR A 13 9.68 -7.38 31.35
CA THR A 13 8.79 -8.19 32.20
C THR A 13 7.75 -8.90 31.34
N ASP A 14 7.03 -9.86 31.91
CA ASP A 14 5.88 -10.53 31.28
C ASP A 14 4.60 -9.66 31.27
N GLY A 15 4.71 -8.38 31.63
CA GLY A 15 3.59 -7.44 31.63
C GLY A 15 3.15 -7.09 30.22
N LEU A 16 1.83 -6.97 30.01
CA LEU A 16 1.26 -6.61 28.71
C LEU A 16 1.83 -5.29 28.18
N ASP A 17 2.03 -4.28 29.04
CA ASP A 17 2.60 -3.00 28.65
C ASP A 17 4.05 -3.11 28.15
N ALA A 18 4.85 -3.99 28.77
CA ALA A 18 6.22 -4.26 28.33
C ALA A 18 6.22 -4.96 26.97
N TYR A 19 5.30 -5.91 26.76
CA TYR A 19 5.12 -6.59 25.48
C TYR A 19 4.66 -5.62 24.37
N LEU A 20 3.64 -4.79 24.62
CA LEU A 20 3.17 -3.79 23.65
C LEU A 20 4.25 -2.76 23.32
N SER A 21 5.06 -2.36 24.31
CA SER A 21 6.22 -1.49 24.10
C SER A 21 7.28 -2.14 23.22
N TYR A 22 7.55 -3.44 23.42
CA TYR A 22 8.43 -4.21 22.55
C TYR A 22 7.88 -4.27 21.12
N ILE A 23 6.62 -4.66 20.92
CA ILE A 23 6.00 -4.71 19.58
C ILE A 23 6.05 -3.34 18.91
N ARG A 24 5.78 -2.24 19.63
CA ARG A 24 5.90 -0.88 19.09
C ARG A 24 7.31 -0.58 18.54
N SER A 25 8.35 -1.16 19.13
CA SER A 25 9.74 -0.95 18.69
C SER A 25 10.14 -1.80 17.46
N VAL A 26 9.50 -2.96 17.27
CA VAL A 26 9.84 -3.90 16.19
C VAL A 26 8.90 -3.85 15.00
N ASN A 27 7.62 -3.65 15.26
CA ASN A 27 6.53 -3.67 14.29
C ASN A 27 5.48 -2.62 14.68
N PRO A 28 5.83 -1.32 14.59
CA PRO A 28 4.91 -0.25 14.93
C PRO A 28 3.64 -0.26 14.06
N ALA A 29 3.77 -0.55 12.75
CA ALA A 29 2.64 -0.57 11.82
C ALA A 29 1.63 -1.67 12.18
N GLY A 30 2.11 -2.88 12.46
CA GLY A 30 1.26 -3.97 12.95
C GLY A 30 0.52 -3.55 14.21
N LEU A 31 1.22 -3.05 15.24
CA LEU A 31 0.56 -2.59 16.45
C LEU A 31 -0.50 -1.51 16.17
N GLN A 32 -0.21 -0.55 15.29
CA GLN A 32 -1.14 0.51 14.91
C GLN A 32 -2.39 -0.04 14.22
N VAL A 33 -2.25 -1.02 13.32
CA VAL A 33 -3.41 -1.70 12.69
C VAL A 33 -4.31 -2.35 13.75
N TRP A 34 -3.74 -2.98 14.77
CA TRP A 34 -4.52 -3.62 15.84
C TRP A 34 -5.17 -2.64 16.82
N THR A 35 -4.61 -1.43 16.94
CA THR A 35 -4.99 -0.45 17.97
C THR A 35 -5.67 0.80 17.43
N SER A 36 -5.83 0.90 16.10
CA SER A 36 -6.56 2.00 15.45
C SER A 36 -7.99 2.08 15.96
N ARG A 37 -8.44 3.30 16.22
CA ARG A 37 -9.77 3.62 16.78
C ARG A 37 -10.64 4.37 15.79
N THR A 38 -10.05 4.87 14.72
CA THR A 38 -10.76 5.49 13.60
C THR A 38 -10.35 4.84 12.28
N GLU A 39 -11.21 4.96 11.28
CA GLU A 39 -10.91 4.46 9.93
C GLU A 39 -9.65 5.13 9.35
N LEU A 40 -9.46 6.43 9.58
CA LEU A 40 -8.27 7.15 9.13
C LEU A 40 -6.99 6.61 9.78
N GLU A 41 -7.00 6.39 11.10
CA GLU A 41 -5.87 5.77 11.80
C GLU A 41 -5.57 4.36 11.26
N PHE A 42 -6.62 3.60 10.91
CA PHE A 42 -6.46 2.29 10.29
C PHE A 42 -5.81 2.39 8.91
N CYS A 43 -6.30 3.28 8.03
CA CYS A 43 -5.70 3.53 6.72
C CYS A 43 -4.23 3.92 6.84
N GLU A 44 -3.89 4.90 7.68
CA GLU A 44 -2.50 5.34 7.90
C GLU A 44 -1.60 4.22 8.44
N ALA A 45 -2.14 3.32 9.27
CA ALA A 45 -1.40 2.16 9.76
C ALA A 45 -1.14 1.13 8.65
N VAL A 46 -2.12 0.89 7.78
CA VAL A 46 -1.97 0.02 6.60
C VAL A 46 -0.92 0.60 5.65
N GLU A 47 -0.91 1.90 5.41
CA GLU A 47 0.08 2.55 4.54
C GLU A 47 1.51 2.37 5.03
N ARG A 48 1.73 2.49 6.34
CA ARG A 48 3.04 2.22 6.95
C ARG A 48 3.44 0.77 6.74
N ALA A 49 2.51 -0.15 6.89
CA ALA A 49 2.78 -1.56 6.68
C ALA A 49 3.11 -1.89 5.22
N VAL A 50 2.38 -1.29 4.28
CA VAL A 50 2.65 -1.40 2.85
C VAL A 50 4.00 -0.79 2.50
N GLU A 51 4.37 0.37 3.06
CA GLU A 51 5.70 0.98 2.86
C GLU A 51 6.83 0.06 3.34
N PHE A 52 6.67 -0.59 4.50
CA PHE A 52 7.64 -1.59 4.96
C PHE A 52 7.75 -2.77 3.98
N GLY A 53 6.61 -3.30 3.52
CA GLY A 53 6.60 -4.39 2.54
C GLY A 53 7.22 -4.00 1.20
N ILE A 54 6.98 -2.78 0.71
CA ILE A 54 7.62 -2.24 -0.50
C ILE A 54 9.13 -2.23 -0.33
N ARG A 55 9.64 -1.75 0.81
CA ARG A 55 11.09 -1.70 1.07
C ARG A 55 11.73 -3.08 1.11
N ASP A 56 11.08 -4.07 1.71
CA ASP A 56 11.58 -5.45 1.69
C ASP A 56 11.64 -6.02 0.26
N ILE A 57 10.67 -5.69 -0.60
CA ILE A 57 10.70 -6.05 -2.02
C ILE A 57 11.85 -5.33 -2.74
N GLU A 58 12.03 -4.03 -2.51
CA GLU A 58 13.09 -3.22 -3.12
C GLU A 58 14.50 -3.70 -2.70
N GLU A 59 14.70 -4.05 -1.42
CA GLU A 59 15.95 -4.61 -0.92
C GLU A 59 16.27 -5.96 -1.58
N GLY A 60 15.24 -6.74 -1.92
CA GLY A 60 15.35 -8.01 -2.64
C GLY A 60 15.26 -7.89 -4.17
N ALA A 61 15.26 -6.70 -4.77
CA ALA A 61 14.95 -6.48 -6.19
C ALA A 61 15.75 -7.36 -7.15
N ARG A 62 17.03 -7.63 -6.87
CA ARG A 62 17.88 -8.53 -7.69
C ARG A 62 17.30 -9.94 -7.85
N VAL A 63 16.61 -10.43 -6.83
CA VAL A 63 15.98 -11.76 -6.82
C VAL A 63 14.54 -11.66 -7.30
N TYR A 64 13.81 -10.63 -6.84
CA TYR A 64 12.37 -10.51 -7.05
C TYR A 64 11.98 -9.92 -8.40
N ASN A 65 12.92 -9.35 -9.17
CA ASN A 65 12.69 -8.91 -10.56
C ASN A 65 12.23 -10.03 -11.53
N LYS A 66 12.33 -11.29 -11.12
CA LYS A 66 11.90 -12.46 -11.90
C LYS A 66 10.43 -12.80 -11.68
N LEU A 67 9.82 -12.22 -10.65
CA LEU A 67 8.41 -12.40 -10.35
C LEU A 67 7.57 -11.50 -11.27
N ASP A 68 6.39 -11.99 -11.62
CA ASP A 68 5.37 -11.20 -12.30
C ASP A 68 4.53 -10.41 -11.28
N GLU A 69 3.57 -9.64 -11.80
CA GLU A 69 2.68 -8.81 -10.98
C GLU A 69 1.93 -9.62 -9.90
N PRO A 70 1.28 -10.76 -10.22
CA PRO A 70 0.66 -11.62 -9.20
C PRO A 70 1.65 -12.16 -8.16
N GLY A 71 2.87 -12.54 -8.59
CA GLY A 71 3.91 -13.00 -7.67
C GLY A 71 4.34 -11.93 -6.66
N LEU A 72 4.48 -10.68 -7.11
CA LEU A 72 4.86 -9.55 -6.27
C LEU A 72 3.73 -9.07 -5.36
N SER A 73 2.48 -9.05 -5.83
CA SER A 73 1.32 -8.71 -4.99
C SER A 73 1.07 -9.76 -3.91
N LEU A 74 1.23 -11.04 -4.23
CA LEU A 74 1.21 -12.13 -3.25
C LEU A 74 2.34 -11.98 -2.23
N MET A 75 3.55 -11.65 -2.66
CA MET A 75 4.69 -11.42 -1.77
C MET A 75 4.42 -10.28 -0.78
N LEU A 76 3.92 -9.14 -1.27
CA LEU A 76 3.53 -8.01 -0.42
C LEU A 76 2.49 -8.45 0.63
N THR A 77 1.45 -9.16 0.19
CA THR A 77 0.42 -9.69 1.10
C THR A 77 1.03 -10.59 2.18
N LYS A 78 1.95 -11.49 1.79
CA LYS A 78 2.61 -12.39 2.74
C LYS A 78 3.49 -11.65 3.74
N PHE A 79 4.16 -10.57 3.35
CA PHE A 79 4.88 -9.71 4.29
C PHE A 79 3.94 -9.05 5.31
N LEU A 80 2.77 -8.58 4.87
CA LEU A 80 1.74 -8.06 5.79
C LEU A 80 1.26 -9.14 6.76
N GLU A 81 0.91 -10.34 6.26
CA GLU A 81 0.43 -11.45 7.08
C GLU A 81 1.49 -11.91 8.10
N CYS A 82 2.75 -12.08 7.68
CA CYS A 82 3.86 -12.43 8.57
C CYS A 82 4.14 -11.31 9.59
N GLY A 83 3.85 -10.05 9.23
CA GLY A 83 3.84 -8.90 10.13
C GLY A 83 2.65 -8.87 11.09
N GLY A 84 1.80 -9.91 11.12
CA GLY A 84 0.62 -9.97 11.99
C GLY A 84 -0.52 -9.06 11.54
N ILE A 85 -0.50 -8.58 10.30
CA ILE A 85 -1.54 -7.74 9.72
C ILE A 85 -2.48 -8.63 8.90
N PRO A 86 -3.80 -8.66 9.18
CA PRO A 86 -4.73 -9.49 8.42
C PRO A 86 -4.86 -9.01 6.98
N ALA A 87 -4.16 -9.68 6.07
CA ALA A 87 -4.18 -9.41 4.63
C ALA A 87 -4.56 -10.68 3.84
N ILE A 88 -5.20 -10.50 2.69
CA ILE A 88 -5.62 -11.57 1.79
C ILE A 88 -5.19 -11.18 0.37
N ALA A 89 -4.51 -12.10 -0.31
CA ALA A 89 -4.16 -11.96 -1.72
C ALA A 89 -5.32 -12.45 -2.60
N GLU A 90 -5.52 -11.83 -3.74
CA GLU A 90 -6.55 -12.20 -4.73
C GLU A 90 -7.96 -12.31 -4.14
N GLY A 91 -8.26 -11.46 -3.15
CA GLY A 91 -9.55 -11.44 -2.45
C GLY A 91 -10.70 -11.07 -3.39
N TYR A 92 -11.84 -11.76 -3.26
CA TYR A 92 -13.01 -11.44 -4.08
C TYR A 92 -13.86 -10.31 -3.46
N HIS A 93 -13.88 -9.14 -4.09
CA HIS A 93 -14.72 -7.98 -3.77
C HIS A 93 -15.34 -7.44 -5.05
N ASN A 94 -16.43 -8.05 -5.52
CA ASN A 94 -17.03 -7.73 -6.83
C ASN A 94 -16.05 -7.89 -8.03
N GLY A 95 -14.97 -8.64 -7.80
CA GLY A 95 -13.85 -8.90 -8.70
C GLY A 95 -12.60 -9.32 -7.89
N HIS A 96 -11.51 -9.66 -8.58
CA HIS A 96 -10.26 -10.05 -7.93
C HIS A 96 -9.46 -8.81 -7.55
N VAL A 97 -9.30 -8.57 -6.24
CA VAL A 97 -8.45 -7.52 -5.67
C VAL A 97 -7.10 -8.14 -5.32
N ASP A 98 -6.01 -7.52 -5.78
CA ASP A 98 -4.67 -8.06 -5.55
C ASP A 98 -4.31 -8.17 -4.06
N VAL A 99 -4.61 -7.11 -3.29
CA VAL A 99 -4.34 -7.04 -1.85
C VAL A 99 -5.56 -6.51 -1.11
N THR A 100 -6.07 -7.27 -0.14
CA THR A 100 -7.13 -6.83 0.77
C THR A 100 -6.60 -6.82 2.19
N VAL A 101 -6.64 -5.68 2.86
CA VAL A 101 -6.26 -5.55 4.28
C VAL A 101 -7.50 -5.26 5.12
N ARG A 102 -7.67 -5.99 6.24
CA ARG A 102 -8.80 -5.80 7.17
C ARG A 102 -8.33 -5.49 8.57
N HIS A 103 -9.11 -4.67 9.27
CA HIS A 103 -8.91 -4.49 10.69
C HIS A 103 -9.15 -5.83 11.41
N PRO A 104 -8.32 -6.24 12.38
CA PRO A 104 -8.46 -7.54 13.05
C PRO A 104 -9.83 -7.78 13.71
N ALA A 105 -10.43 -6.70 14.24
CA ALA A 105 -11.77 -6.72 14.83
C ALA A 105 -12.92 -6.54 13.81
N ASP A 106 -12.61 -6.37 12.52
CA ASP A 106 -13.60 -6.19 11.43
C ASP A 106 -14.55 -4.99 11.63
N ILE A 107 -14.06 -3.91 12.25
CA ILE A 107 -14.86 -2.72 12.63
C ILE A 107 -14.81 -1.58 11.60
N PHE A 108 -13.88 -1.62 10.64
CA PHE A 108 -13.73 -0.63 9.57
C PHE A 108 -13.86 -1.30 8.20
N PRO A 109 -14.23 -0.54 7.15
CA PRO A 109 -14.09 -0.99 5.78
C PRO A 109 -12.68 -1.51 5.49
N LYS A 110 -12.59 -2.44 4.54
CA LYS A 110 -11.32 -3.03 4.10
C LYS A 110 -10.56 -1.99 3.28
N VAL A 111 -9.23 -1.95 3.42
CA VAL A 111 -8.37 -1.23 2.49
C VAL A 111 -8.07 -2.17 1.32
N LEU A 112 -8.48 -1.77 0.13
CA LEU A 112 -8.25 -2.52 -1.10
C LEU A 112 -7.03 -1.96 -1.84
N GLY A 113 -6.21 -2.86 -2.36
CA GLY A 113 -4.99 -2.57 -3.09
C GLY A 113 -5.00 -3.24 -4.45
N GLU A 114 -4.82 -2.46 -5.51
CA GLU A 114 -4.55 -2.97 -6.86
C GLU A 114 -3.08 -2.79 -7.16
N CYS A 115 -2.44 -3.83 -7.67
CA CYS A 115 -1.06 -3.83 -8.09
C CYS A 115 -0.98 -3.87 -9.61
N LYS A 116 -0.01 -3.16 -10.17
CA LYS A 116 0.24 -3.17 -11.61
C LYS A 116 1.73 -3.22 -11.89
N LYS A 117 2.13 -3.92 -12.94
CA LYS A 117 3.41 -3.69 -13.58
C LYS A 117 3.36 -2.38 -14.36
N TRP A 118 4.39 -1.56 -14.19
CA TRP A 118 4.46 -0.28 -14.87
C TRP A 118 4.38 -0.41 -16.39
N ASP A 119 3.34 0.21 -16.96
CA ASP A 119 3.14 0.39 -18.40
C ASP A 119 2.56 1.79 -18.72
N GLY A 120 2.79 2.76 -17.83
CA GLY A 120 2.42 4.16 -18.00
C GLY A 120 0.98 4.51 -17.59
N PHE A 121 0.63 5.78 -17.78
CA PHE A 121 -0.59 6.39 -17.22
C PHE A 121 -1.89 5.65 -17.60
N LYS A 122 -2.04 5.24 -18.86
CA LYS A 122 -3.26 4.56 -19.31
C LYS A 122 -3.48 3.24 -18.55
N TYR A 123 -2.42 2.47 -18.36
CA TYR A 123 -2.48 1.19 -17.63
C TYR A 123 -2.74 1.42 -16.14
N HIS A 124 -2.09 2.42 -15.55
CA HIS A 124 -2.35 2.80 -14.17
C HIS A 124 -3.82 3.21 -13.93
N CYS A 125 -4.39 4.00 -14.83
CA CYS A 125 -5.80 4.38 -14.78
C CYS A 125 -6.73 3.18 -14.93
N GLN A 126 -6.37 2.14 -15.68
CA GLN A 126 -7.16 0.89 -15.72
C GLN A 126 -7.16 0.20 -14.35
N GLY A 127 -6.04 0.16 -13.64
CA GLY A 127 -5.99 -0.34 -12.26
C GLY A 127 -6.86 0.50 -11.31
N CYS A 128 -6.81 1.84 -11.44
CA CYS A 128 -7.67 2.73 -10.66
C CYS A 128 -9.16 2.50 -10.97
N ASP A 129 -9.52 2.27 -12.23
CA ASP A 129 -10.90 1.95 -12.63
C ASP A 129 -11.39 0.65 -11.99
N GLN A 130 -10.52 -0.36 -11.91
CA GLN A 130 -10.83 -1.61 -11.22
C GLN A 130 -11.15 -1.37 -9.74
N LEU A 131 -10.31 -0.61 -9.03
CA LEU A 131 -10.60 -0.26 -7.64
C LEU A 131 -11.88 0.56 -7.51
N LEU A 132 -11.93 1.73 -8.16
CA LEU A 132 -12.97 2.73 -7.92
C LEU A 132 -14.34 2.30 -8.42
N ASN A 133 -14.43 1.64 -9.57
CA ASN A 133 -15.71 1.39 -10.24
C ASN A 133 -16.16 -0.07 -10.18
N ARG A 134 -15.27 -1.00 -9.81
CA ARG A 134 -15.62 -2.43 -9.71
C ARG A 134 -15.56 -2.94 -8.29
N TYR A 135 -14.50 -2.64 -7.54
CA TYR A 135 -14.24 -3.30 -6.26
C TYR A 135 -14.76 -2.51 -5.07
N GLU A 136 -14.51 -1.20 -5.07
CA GLU A 136 -14.97 -0.31 -4.03
C GLU A 136 -16.49 -0.22 -4.00
N SER A 137 -17.01 -0.13 -2.77
CA SER A 137 -18.45 0.10 -2.54
C SER A 137 -18.74 1.57 -2.25
N GLY A 138 -17.71 2.42 -2.21
CA GLY A 138 -17.78 3.81 -1.74
C GLY A 138 -17.86 3.96 -0.22
N ARG A 139 -17.74 2.86 0.55
CA ARG A 139 -17.70 2.87 2.01
C ARG A 139 -16.31 3.13 2.57
N ALA A 140 -15.27 2.57 1.94
CA ALA A 140 -13.91 2.74 2.40
C ALA A 140 -13.46 4.17 2.14
N HIS A 141 -12.76 4.73 3.11
CA HIS A 141 -12.16 6.05 2.99
C HIS A 141 -11.05 6.06 1.92
N ARG A 142 -10.23 5.00 1.88
CA ARG A 142 -9.02 4.96 1.06
C ARG A 142 -8.67 3.55 0.58
N GLY A 143 -8.27 3.45 -0.69
CA GLY A 143 -7.57 2.30 -1.28
C GLY A 143 -6.18 2.72 -1.78
N PHE A 144 -5.44 1.79 -2.39
CA PHE A 144 -4.14 2.11 -2.99
C PHE A 144 -3.91 1.42 -4.34
N CYS A 145 -3.20 2.12 -5.23
CA CYS A 145 -2.64 1.56 -6.45
C CYS A 145 -1.11 1.49 -6.33
N LEU A 146 -0.53 0.30 -6.44
CA LEU A 146 0.91 0.09 -6.38
C LEU A 146 1.48 -0.30 -7.75
N GLU A 147 2.42 0.48 -8.25
CA GLU A 147 3.18 0.17 -9.46
C GLU A 147 4.48 -0.58 -9.13
N PHE A 148 4.73 -1.71 -9.78
CA PHE A 148 6.02 -2.39 -9.78
C PHE A 148 6.84 -1.94 -11.00
N LEU A 149 7.94 -1.24 -10.74
CA LEU A 149 8.80 -0.66 -11.77
C LEU A 149 10.04 -1.51 -12.02
N PHE A 150 10.04 -2.22 -13.15
CA PHE A 150 11.16 -3.03 -13.65
C PHE A 150 12.12 -2.24 -14.55
N VAL A 151 12.02 -0.91 -14.52
CA VAL A 151 12.78 0.01 -15.35
C VAL A 151 13.39 1.11 -14.48
N PRO A 152 14.52 1.72 -14.87
CA PRO A 152 15.13 2.78 -14.10
C PRO A 152 14.24 4.03 -14.03
N GLY A 153 14.49 4.87 -13.01
CA GLY A 153 13.86 6.19 -12.87
C GLY A 153 12.45 6.17 -12.28
N MET A 154 12.16 5.27 -11.33
CA MET A 154 10.85 5.15 -10.70
C MET A 154 10.26 6.48 -10.23
N TYR A 155 11.01 7.29 -9.47
CA TYR A 155 10.48 8.54 -8.94
C TYR A 155 10.12 9.57 -10.01
N GLN A 156 10.88 9.63 -11.11
CA GLN A 156 10.51 10.48 -12.26
C GLN A 156 9.20 10.00 -12.87
N LYS A 157 9.03 8.69 -13.04
CA LYS A 157 7.80 8.10 -13.59
C LYS A 157 6.58 8.34 -12.70
N LEU A 158 6.73 8.26 -11.39
CA LEU A 158 5.67 8.62 -10.44
C LEU A 158 5.35 10.12 -10.47
N GLN A 159 6.36 10.98 -10.63
CA GLN A 159 6.15 12.42 -10.80
C GLN A 159 5.40 12.73 -12.10
N ASP A 160 5.78 12.10 -13.21
CA ASP A 160 5.12 12.24 -14.50
C ASP A 160 3.67 11.72 -14.42
N LEU A 161 3.45 10.59 -13.73
CA LEU A 161 2.13 10.04 -13.47
C LEU A 161 1.26 11.03 -12.69
N ARG A 162 1.78 11.60 -11.60
CA ARG A 162 1.08 12.62 -10.80
C ARG A 162 0.69 13.83 -11.63
N ALA A 163 1.63 14.37 -12.41
CA ALA A 163 1.37 15.53 -13.27
C ALA A 163 0.28 15.23 -14.30
N GLU A 164 0.24 14.00 -14.82
CA GLU A 164 -0.79 13.56 -15.75
C GLU A 164 -2.17 13.39 -15.09
N PHE A 165 -2.23 12.90 -13.85
CA PHE A 165 -3.47 12.91 -13.04
C PHE A 165 -3.98 14.33 -12.82
N ASP A 166 -3.12 15.26 -12.41
CA ASP A 166 -3.51 16.65 -12.19
C ASP A 166 -4.01 17.34 -13.46
N ARG A 167 -3.45 16.95 -14.61
CA ARG A 167 -3.80 17.48 -15.93
C ARG A 167 -5.10 16.88 -16.49
N GLN A 168 -5.28 15.56 -16.37
CA GLN A 168 -6.41 14.85 -16.99
C GLN A 168 -7.61 14.67 -16.06
N GLN A 169 -7.39 14.67 -14.73
CA GLN A 169 -8.40 14.45 -13.69
C GLN A 169 -9.30 13.23 -13.97
N PRO A 170 -8.72 12.03 -14.19
CA PRO A 170 -9.48 10.85 -14.56
C PRO A 170 -10.39 10.37 -13.42
N HIS A 171 -11.37 9.51 -13.76
CA HIS A 171 -12.27 8.85 -12.80
C HIS A 171 -12.94 9.81 -11.81
N GLU A 172 -13.50 10.91 -12.30
CA GLU A 172 -14.20 11.91 -11.46
C GLU A 172 -13.31 12.47 -10.32
N GLN A 173 -12.02 12.67 -10.59
CA GLN A 173 -11.11 13.31 -9.65
C GLN A 173 -11.58 14.73 -9.31
N GLN A 174 -11.73 15.03 -8.02
CA GLN A 174 -12.39 16.25 -7.55
C GLN A 174 -11.44 17.44 -7.34
N LYS A 175 -10.15 17.18 -7.14
CA LYS A 175 -9.13 18.19 -6.85
C LYS A 175 -7.75 17.74 -7.31
N PRO A 176 -6.78 18.66 -7.50
CA PRO A 176 -5.39 18.29 -7.72
C PRO A 176 -4.87 17.34 -6.64
N SER A 177 -3.96 16.46 -7.03
CA SER A 177 -3.34 15.47 -6.17
C SER A 177 -2.52 16.11 -5.05
N ALA A 178 -2.54 15.47 -3.89
CA ALA A 178 -1.73 15.85 -2.74
C ALA A 178 -0.47 14.99 -2.65
N GLU A 179 0.63 15.59 -2.20
CA GLU A 179 1.83 14.81 -1.87
C GLU A 179 1.60 13.94 -0.64
N HIS A 180 2.21 12.76 -0.62
CA HIS A 180 2.13 11.85 0.52
C HIS A 180 3.48 11.74 1.25
N TRP A 181 3.46 11.33 2.51
CA TRP A 181 4.69 11.19 3.31
C TRP A 181 5.59 10.03 2.84
N ILE A 182 5.01 9.04 2.15
CA ILE A 182 5.76 7.97 1.48
C ILE A 182 6.46 8.57 0.26
N LYS A 183 7.78 8.37 0.15
CA LYS A 183 8.60 9.01 -0.88
C LYS A 183 8.10 8.68 -2.30
N GLY A 184 7.77 9.72 -3.05
CA GLY A 184 7.29 9.61 -4.44
C GLY A 184 5.81 9.26 -4.57
N ALA A 185 5.13 8.97 -3.46
CA ALA A 185 3.71 8.69 -3.44
C ALA A 185 2.88 9.97 -3.46
N PHE A 186 1.64 9.86 -3.93
CA PHE A 186 0.67 10.95 -3.94
C PHE A 186 -0.74 10.40 -3.77
N VAL A 187 -1.67 11.26 -3.36
CA VAL A 187 -3.08 10.91 -3.14
C VAL A 187 -3.98 11.70 -4.08
N THR A 188 -4.95 11.01 -4.67
CA THR A 188 -6.05 11.61 -5.44
C THR A 188 -7.37 11.34 -4.73
N VAL A 189 -8.38 12.18 -5.02
CA VAL A 189 -9.71 12.07 -4.41
C VAL A 189 -10.75 12.03 -5.52
N HIS A 190 -11.58 10.99 -5.49
CA HIS A 190 -12.52 10.66 -6.55
C HIS A 190 -13.95 10.66 -6.02
N LEU A 191 -14.88 11.18 -6.83
CA LEU A 191 -16.31 11.02 -6.58
C LEU A 191 -16.73 9.63 -7.02
N HIS A 192 -17.11 8.80 -6.06
CA HIS A 192 -17.64 7.46 -6.33
C HIS A 192 -19.10 7.54 -6.81
N PHE A 193 -19.56 6.56 -7.58
CA PHE A 193 -20.91 6.57 -8.17
C PHE A 193 -22.05 6.59 -7.13
N THR A 194 -21.76 6.24 -5.87
CA THR A 194 -22.70 6.35 -4.73
C THR A 194 -22.86 7.79 -4.21
N GLY A 195 -22.09 8.74 -4.73
CA GLY A 195 -22.05 10.13 -4.27
C GLY A 195 -21.12 10.36 -3.08
N THR A 196 -20.40 9.34 -2.61
CA THR A 196 -19.34 9.47 -1.60
C THR A 196 -17.99 9.75 -2.27
N THR A 197 -16.99 10.13 -1.49
CA THR A 197 -15.62 10.32 -1.97
C THR A 197 -14.72 9.20 -1.49
N VAL A 198 -13.86 8.72 -2.37
CA VAL A 198 -12.84 7.69 -2.08
C VAL A 198 -11.47 8.26 -2.44
N GLU A 199 -10.49 8.04 -1.58
CA GLU A 199 -9.12 8.42 -1.85
C GLU A 199 -8.32 7.24 -2.41
N ILE A 200 -7.45 7.50 -3.38
CA ILE A 200 -6.50 6.52 -3.90
C ILE A 200 -5.09 7.00 -3.57
N LEU A 201 -4.36 6.19 -2.82
CA LEU A 201 -2.93 6.36 -2.61
C LEU A 201 -2.17 5.69 -3.75
N HIS A 202 -1.39 6.47 -4.48
CA HIS A 202 -0.56 5.99 -5.59
C HIS A 202 0.86 5.74 -5.09
N LEU A 203 1.34 4.52 -5.27
CA LEU A 203 2.62 4.03 -4.77
C LEU A 203 3.46 3.49 -5.92
N GLY A 204 4.78 3.46 -5.73
CA GLY A 204 5.69 2.72 -6.60
C GLY A 204 6.65 1.87 -5.78
N CYS A 205 7.04 0.74 -6.36
CA CYS A 205 8.02 -0.19 -5.84
C CYS A 205 9.09 -0.46 -6.91
N ASN A 206 10.34 -0.12 -6.59
CA ASN A 206 11.45 -0.29 -7.52
C ASN A 206 11.96 -1.74 -7.49
N VAL A 207 11.49 -2.54 -8.45
CA VAL A 207 11.97 -3.91 -8.68
C VAL A 207 13.09 -3.98 -9.72
N TYR A 208 13.46 -2.84 -10.32
CA TYR A 208 14.64 -2.75 -11.19
C TYR A 208 15.93 -2.86 -10.38
N HIS A 209 16.81 -3.79 -10.78
CA HIS A 209 18.18 -3.86 -10.31
C HIS A 209 19.14 -3.75 -11.52
N PRO A 210 20.24 -2.96 -11.45
CA PRO A 210 21.11 -2.73 -12.62
C PRO A 210 21.73 -4.00 -13.23
N ASP A 211 21.99 -5.01 -12.39
CA ASP A 211 22.60 -6.29 -12.79
C ASP A 211 21.57 -7.41 -13.08
N SER A 212 20.30 -7.04 -13.34
CA SER A 212 19.20 -7.98 -13.63
C SER A 212 19.22 -8.50 -15.06
#